data_AF-A0A932KQ30-F1
#
_entry.id   AF-A0A932KQ30-F1
#
_cell.length_a   1.000
_cell.length_b   1.000
_cell.length_c   1.000
_cell.angle_alpha   90.00
_cell.angle_beta   90.00
_cell.angle_gamma   90.00
#
_symmetry.space_group_name_H-M   'P 1'
#
loop_
_entity.id
_entity.type
_entity.pdbx_description
1 polymer ?
#
loop_
_entity_poly.entity_id
_entity_poly.type
_entity_poly.pdbx_seq_one_letter_code
_entity_poly.pdbx_strand_id
1 'polypeptide(L)' 'MKSTIRSKEVLTHFRCIFCNKWWTIGEVPITKTKWFCPWCGKLQEKINTQNKSK' A
#
# COMPACT_ATOMS: atom_id res chain seq x y z
N MET A 1 -7.99 -19.23 31.18
CA MET A 1 -7.08 -18.38 30.40
C MET A 1 -7.88 -17.72 29.27
N LYS A 2 -8.08 -16.40 29.27
CA LYS A 2 -8.80 -15.71 28.20
C LYS A 2 -7.84 -15.55 27.00
N SER A 3 -8.11 -16.28 25.92
CA SER A 3 -7.38 -16.11 24.65
C SER A 3 -7.79 -14.77 24.05
N THR A 4 -6.91 -13.76 24.12
CA THR A 4 -7.07 -12.51 23.37
C THR A 4 -6.82 -12.81 21.89
N ILE A 5 -7.90 -12.92 21.11
CA ILE A 5 -7.82 -12.93 19.65
C ILE A 5 -7.28 -11.56 19.22
N ARG A 6 -6.04 -11.51 18.75
CA ARG A 6 -5.46 -10.29 18.17
C ARG A 6 -5.83 -10.26 16.69
N SER A 7 -6.60 -9.26 16.28
CA SER A 7 -6.80 -8.97 14.86
C SER A 7 -5.49 -8.45 14.28
N LYS A 8 -4.99 -9.07 13.20
CA LYS A 8 -3.80 -8.60 12.49
C LYS A 8 -4.23 -7.53 11.50
N GLU A 9 -3.78 -6.31 11.70
CA GLU A 9 -3.95 -5.23 10.72
C GLU A 9 -2.81 -5.28 9.70
N VAL A 10 -3.15 -5.23 8.41
CA VAL A 10 -2.19 -5.18 7.31
C VAL A 10 -2.20 -3.78 6.70
N LEU A 11 -1.03 -3.13 6.71
CA LEU A 11 -0.84 -1.78 6.19
C LEU A 11 0.04 -1.81 4.94
N THR A 12 -0.45 -1.21 3.85
CA THR A 12 0.32 -1.03 2.61
C THR A 12 0.76 0.42 2.49
N HIS A 13 2.06 0.63 2.34
CA HIS A 13 2.66 1.96 2.22
C HIS A 13 2.91 2.31 0.75
N PHE A 14 2.62 3.54 0.38
CA PHE A 14 2.77 4.04 -0.99
C PHE A 14 3.54 5.37 -0.99
N ARG A 15 4.36 5.58 -2.03
CA ARG A 15 5.01 6.85 -2.34
C ARG A 15 4.61 7.30 -3.74
N CYS A 16 4.14 8.53 -3.87
CA CYS A 16 3.76 9.08 -5.17
C CYS A 16 5.01 9.41 -6.00
N ILE A 17 5.14 8.82 -7.19
CA ILE A 17 6.25 9.14 -8.12
C ILE A 17 6.21 10.58 -8.68
N PHE A 18 5.06 11.26 -8.61
CA PHE A 18 4.89 12.59 -9.19
C PHE A 18 5.06 13.74 -8.18
N CYS A 19 4.60 13.55 -6.94
CA CYS A 19 4.63 14.60 -5.91
C CYS A 19 5.40 14.20 -4.66
N ASN A 20 6.01 13.01 -4.65
CA ASN A 20 6.88 12.49 -3.58
C ASN A 20 6.25 12.38 -2.18
N LYS A 21 4.94 12.58 -2.05
CA LYS A 21 4.20 12.39 -0.79
C LYS A 21 3.91 10.92 -0.56
N TRP A 22 3.83 10.55 0.72
CA TRP A 22 3.52 9.19 1.17
C TRP A 22 2.09 9.10 1.69
N TRP A 23 1.51 7.90 1.64
CA TRP A 23 0.27 7.54 2.31
C TRP A 23 0.23 6.04 2.58
N THR A 24 -0.68 5.64 3.46
CA THR A 24 -0.87 4.25 3.86
C THR A 24 -2.33 3.87 3.72
N ILE A 25 -2.60 2.63 3.33
CA ILE A 25 -3.96 2.08 3.26
C ILE A 25 -3.97 0.76 4.03
N GLY A 26 -4.92 0.64 4.96
CA GLY A 26 -5.21 -0.61 5.66
C GLY A 26 -6.07 -1.53 4.82
N GLU A 27 -5.86 -2.84 4.96
CA GLU A 27 -6.72 -3.89 4.40
C GLU A 27 -6.97 -3.75 2.89
N VAL A 28 -5.87 -3.71 2.13
CA VAL A 28 -5.93 -3.58 0.67
C VAL A 28 -6.25 -4.93 0.02
N PRO A 29 -7.28 -5.02 -0.86
CA PRO A 29 -7.52 -6.23 -1.63
C PRO A 29 -6.39 -6.45 -2.64
N ILE A 30 -5.84 -7.67 -2.65
CA ILE A 30 -4.77 -8.12 -3.56
C ILE A 30 -5.09 -7.91 -5.05
N THR A 31 -6.37 -7.84 -5.42
CA THR A 31 -6.83 -7.62 -6.80
C THR A 31 -6.70 -6.17 -7.26
N LYS A 32 -6.52 -5.20 -6.35
CA LYS A 32 -6.45 -3.78 -6.71
C LYS A 32 -5.04 -3.40 -7.17
N THR A 33 -4.92 -3.15 -8.47
CA THR A 33 -3.63 -2.85 -9.11
C THR A 33 -3.41 -1.39 -9.44
N LYS A 34 -4.47 -0.57 -9.43
CA LYS A 34 -4.46 0.85 -9.79
C LYS A 34 -4.72 1.71 -8.55
N TRP A 35 -3.84 2.68 -8.30
CA TRP A 35 -3.92 3.58 -7.15
C TRP A 35 -3.78 5.01 -7.60
N PHE A 36 -4.69 5.89 -7.18
CA PHE A 36 -4.52 7.32 -7.41
C PHE A 36 -3.88 7.96 -6.16
N CYS A 37 -2.94 8.87 -6.37
CA CYS A 37 -2.37 9.66 -5.28
C CYS A 37 -3.45 10.59 -4.70
N PRO A 38 -3.74 10.55 -3.40
CA PRO A 38 -4.77 11.42 -2.79
C PRO A 38 -4.38 12.89 -2.81
N TRP A 39 -3.09 13.20 -2.98
CA TRP A 39 -2.57 14.55 -2.93
C TRP A 39 -2.57 15.26 -4.28
N CYS A 40 -2.31 14.54 -5.37
CA CYS A 40 -2.16 15.14 -6.71
C CYS A 40 -3.08 14.53 -7.77
N GLY A 41 -3.88 13.53 -7.43
CA GLY A 41 -4.84 12.89 -8.34
C GLY A 41 -4.23 12.04 -9.44
N LYS A 42 -2.89 11.89 -9.50
CA LYS A 42 -2.23 11.10 -10.55
C LYS A 42 -2.24 9.61 -10.25
N LEU A 43 -2.45 8.80 -11.29
CA LEU A 43 -2.43 7.34 -11.24
C LEU A 43 -0.99 6.84 -10.99
N GLN A 44 -0.80 6.04 -9.95
CA GLN A 44 0.40 5.26 -9.71
C GLN A 44 0.37 4.03 -10.60
N GLU A 45 1.23 4.03 -11.62
CA GLU A 45 1.54 2.81 -12.35
C GLU A 45 2.48 1.98 -11.48
N LYS A 46 2.20 0.67 -11.36
CA LYS A 46 3.05 -0.23 -10.58
C LYS A 46 4.45 -0.25 -11.19
N ILE A 47 5.40 0.45 -10.57
CA ILE A 47 6.80 0.07 -10.64
C ILE A 47 6.89 -1.28 -9.93
N ASN A 48 6.90 -2.36 -10.72
CA ASN A 48 7.04 -3.72 -10.25
C ASN A 48 8.48 -3.91 -9.72
N THR A 49 8.83 -3.27 -8.61
CA THR A 49 10.05 -3.58 -7.86
C THR A 49 9.74 -4.83 -7.04
N GLN A 50 9.70 -5.96 -7.73
CA GLN A 50 10.00 -7.22 -7.08
C GLN A 50 11.43 -7.06 -6.57
N ASN A 51 11.58 -6.73 -5.28
CA ASN A 51 12.82 -6.94 -4.56
C ASN A 51 13.05 -8.45 -4.52
N LYS A 52 13.56 -9.00 -5.64
CA LYS A 52 14.17 -10.32 -5.69
C LYS A 52 15.47 -10.16 -4.93
N SER A 53 15.42 -10.40 -3.61
CA SER A 53 16.65 -10.61 -2.82
C SER A 53 17.45 -11.69 -3.54
N LYS A 54 18.65 -11.30 -3.99
CA LYS A 54 19.66 -12.18 -4.53
C LYS A 54 20.36 -12.90 -3.38
#